data_AF-A0A960MP20-F1
#
_entry.id   AF-A0A960MP20-F1
#
_cell.length_a   1.000
_cell.length_b   1.000
_cell.length_c   1.000
_cell.angle_alpha   90.00
_cell.angle_beta   90.00
_cell.angle_gamma   90.00
#
_symmetry.space_group_name_H-M   'P 1'
#
loop_
_entity.id
_entity.type
_entity.pdbx_description
1 polymer ?
#
loop_
_entity_poly.entity_id
_entity_poly.type
_entity_poly.pdbx_seq_one_letter_code
_entity_poly.pdbx_strand_id
1 'polypeptide(L)'
;MGSCFPIDSTLSDLRSNPVESKTVAATLFRRVLTREPDESELADLLAFHEAQRQRFVSGELDPSKIGAKNGTTPETAAWIMVARAVLNLDEAVTKG
;
A
#
# COMPACT_ATOMS: atom_id res chain seq x y z
N MET A 1 15.87 22.42 12.49
CA MET A 1 15.03 21.44 13.19
C MET A 1 14.68 20.31 12.23
N GLY A 2 15.38 19.18 12.32
CA GLY A 2 15.08 18.00 11.51
C GLY A 2 13.95 17.21 12.16
N SER A 3 12.81 17.13 11.49
CA SER A 3 11.70 16.27 11.90
C SER A 3 12.14 14.81 11.77
N CYS A 4 12.50 14.22 12.90
CA CYS A 4 12.67 12.79 13.07
C CYS A 4 11.27 12.16 12.90
N PHE A 5 10.97 11.63 11.71
CA PHE A 5 9.70 10.99 11.42
C PHE A 5 9.80 9.53 11.87
N PRO A 6 9.04 9.08 12.88
CA PRO A 6 9.09 7.70 13.34
C PRO A 6 8.45 6.81 12.26
N ILE A 7 9.29 6.18 11.45
CA ILE A 7 8.89 5.26 10.37
C ILE A 7 8.22 3.97 10.86
N ASP A 8 8.21 3.70 12.17
CA ASP A 8 7.79 2.42 12.72
C ASP A 8 6.38 2.41 13.36
N SER A 9 5.78 3.58 13.67
CA SER A 9 4.41 3.62 14.24
C SER A 9 3.32 3.74 13.17
N THR A 10 3.61 4.42 12.05
CA THR A 10 2.61 4.74 11.01
C THR A 10 2.06 3.52 10.25
N LEU A 11 2.73 2.37 10.31
CA LEU A 11 2.25 1.12 9.69
C LEU A 11 1.19 0.40 10.55
N SER A 12 1.21 0.59 11.87
CA SER A 12 0.27 -0.07 12.79
C SER A 12 -1.08 0.66 12.88
N ASP A 13 -1.08 1.97 12.63
CA ASP A 13 -2.26 2.85 12.70
C ASP A 13 -3.13 2.86 11.43
N LEU A 14 -2.72 2.16 10.35
CA LEU A 14 -3.42 2.09 9.05
C LEU A 14 -4.82 1.42 9.07
N ARG A 15 -5.36 1.08 10.23
CA ARG A 15 -6.36 0.02 10.38
C ARG A 15 -7.83 0.42 10.23
N SER A 16 -8.24 1.70 10.29
CA SER A 16 -9.69 1.95 10.53
C SER A 16 -10.39 3.17 9.88
N ASN A 17 -9.75 4.01 9.03
CA ASN A 17 -10.45 5.19 8.44
C ASN A 17 -10.26 5.37 6.93
N PRO A 18 -11.33 5.55 6.13
CA PRO A 18 -11.25 5.71 4.67
C PRO A 18 -10.55 7.01 4.23
N VAL A 19 -10.58 8.05 5.06
CA VAL A 19 -9.85 9.32 4.83
C VAL A 19 -8.32 9.09 4.96
N GLU A 20 -7.91 8.13 5.78
CA GLU A 20 -6.51 7.79 6.03
C GLU A 20 -5.97 6.87 4.95
N SER A 21 -6.76 5.91 4.45
CA SER A 21 -6.35 5.04 3.33
C SER A 21 -5.99 5.82 2.05
N LYS A 22 -6.74 6.88 1.73
CA LYS A 22 -6.39 7.80 0.62
C LYS A 22 -5.04 8.46 0.84
N THR A 23 -4.79 8.95 2.06
CA THR A 23 -3.52 9.59 2.44
C THR A 23 -2.34 8.62 2.34
N VAL A 24 -2.55 7.36 2.71
CA VAL A 24 -1.55 6.29 2.65
C VAL A 24 -1.22 5.93 1.21
N ALA A 25 -2.25 5.72 0.38
CA ALA A 25 -2.08 5.49 -1.05
C ALA A 25 -1.33 6.65 -1.71
N ALA A 26 -1.71 7.90 -1.41
CA ALA A 26 -1.03 9.08 -1.94
C ALA A 26 0.43 9.19 -1.47
N THR A 27 0.71 8.87 -0.22
CA THR A 27 2.07 8.89 0.33
C THR A 27 2.95 7.82 -0.32
N LEU A 28 2.42 6.61 -0.51
CA LEU A 28 3.12 5.53 -1.23
C LEU A 28 3.40 5.93 -2.67
N PHE A 29 2.39 6.46 -3.37
CA PHE A 29 2.51 6.89 -4.75
C PHE A 29 3.57 7.98 -4.93
N ARG A 30 3.52 9.03 -4.11
CA ARG A 30 4.50 10.12 -4.16
C ARG A 30 5.92 9.65 -3.82
N ARG A 31 6.07 8.69 -2.91
CA ARG A 31 7.39 8.14 -2.56
C ARG A 31 8.03 7.35 -3.69
N VAL A 32 7.22 6.68 -4.52
CA VAL A 32 7.72 5.84 -5.62
C VAL A 32 7.80 6.65 -6.92
N LEU A 33 6.71 7.29 -7.33
CA LEU A 33 6.61 7.96 -8.63
C LEU A 33 6.98 9.46 -8.60
N THR A 34 7.28 10.02 -7.43
CA THR A 34 7.67 11.43 -7.20
C THR A 34 6.67 12.51 -7.60
N ARG A 35 5.58 12.15 -8.30
CA ARG A 35 4.49 13.03 -8.72
C ARG A 35 3.27 12.95 -7.79
N GLU A 36 2.38 13.92 -7.91
CA GLU A 36 1.07 13.85 -7.27
C GLU A 36 0.16 12.85 -8.01
N PRO A 37 -0.53 11.97 -7.28
CA PRO A 37 -1.52 11.08 -7.86
C PRO A 37 -2.81 11.83 -8.20
N ASP A 38 -3.46 11.45 -9.29
CA ASP A 38 -4.81 11.92 -9.61
C ASP A 38 -5.87 11.18 -8.77
N GLU A 39 -7.08 11.76 -8.68
CA GLU A 39 -8.19 11.15 -7.94
C GLU A 39 -8.59 9.79 -8.52
N SER A 40 -8.49 9.64 -9.85
CA SER A 40 -8.73 8.38 -10.56
C SER A 40 -7.74 7.29 -10.15
N GLU A 41 -6.44 7.62 -10.13
CA GLU A 41 -5.37 6.71 -9.73
C GLU A 41 -5.47 6.30 -8.25
N LEU A 42 -5.86 7.23 -7.37
CA LEU A 42 -6.13 6.93 -5.97
C LEU A 42 -7.32 5.96 -5.82
N ALA A 43 -8.38 6.15 -6.61
CA ALA A 43 -9.53 5.25 -6.60
C ALA A 43 -9.12 3.83 -7.04
N ASP A 44 -8.30 3.71 -8.08
CA ASP A 44 -7.80 2.43 -8.56
C ASP A 44 -6.92 1.71 -7.54
N LEU A 45 -6.03 2.44 -6.84
CA LEU A 45 -5.19 1.88 -5.78
C LEU A 45 -6.00 1.37 -4.60
N LEU A 46 -7.05 2.10 -4.22
CA LEU A 46 -7.95 1.69 -3.14
C LEU A 46 -8.81 0.50 -3.53
N ALA A 47 -9.32 0.48 -4.77
CA ALA A 47 -10.05 -0.67 -5.30
C ALA A 47 -9.17 -1.93 -5.34
N PHE A 48 -7.92 -1.77 -5.78
CA PHE A 48 -6.95 -2.87 -5.78
C PHE A 48 -6.62 -3.34 -4.36
N HIS A 49 -6.40 -2.42 -3.41
CA HIS A 49 -6.18 -2.76 -2.00
C HIS A 49 -7.34 -3.59 -1.45
N GLU A 50 -8.58 -3.16 -1.66
CA GLU A 50 -9.76 -3.86 -1.16
C GLU A 50 -9.91 -5.24 -1.80
N ALA A 51 -9.65 -5.36 -3.11
CA ALA A 51 -9.64 -6.65 -3.79
C ALA A 51 -8.59 -7.60 -3.20
N GLN A 52 -7.37 -7.13 -2.93
CA GLN A 52 -6.35 -7.97 -2.29
C GLN A 52 -6.74 -8.36 -0.86
N ARG A 53 -7.25 -7.41 -0.07
CA ARG A 53 -7.72 -7.66 1.30
C ARG A 53 -8.79 -8.76 1.32
N GLN A 54 -9.76 -8.71 0.42
CA GLN A 54 -10.81 -9.74 0.30
C GLN A 54 -10.23 -11.11 0.01
N ARG A 55 -9.20 -11.21 -0.84
CA ARG A 55 -8.54 -12.49 -1.16
C ARG A 55 -7.72 -13.07 -0.02
N PHE A 56 -7.11 -12.23 0.82
CA PHE A 56 -6.46 -12.70 2.04
C PHE A 56 -7.49 -13.14 3.10
N VAL A 57 -8.59 -12.41 3.23
CA VAL A 57 -9.68 -12.76 4.17
C VAL A 57 -10.42 -14.02 3.74
N SER A 58 -10.61 -14.24 2.43
CA SER A 58 -11.23 -15.45 1.90
C SER A 58 -10.31 -16.68 1.92
N GLY A 59 -9.03 -16.50 2.26
CA GLY A 59 -8.03 -17.57 2.27
C GLY A 59 -7.53 -18.01 0.90
N GLU A 60 -7.85 -17.28 -0.17
CA GLU A 60 -7.28 -17.50 -1.51
C GLU A 60 -5.77 -17.24 -1.55
N LEU A 61 -5.30 -16.31 -0.73
CA LEU A 61 -3.91 -15.90 -0.65
C LEU A 61 -3.41 -16.00 0.79
N ASP A 62 -2.20 -16.51 0.96
CA ASP A 62 -1.54 -16.61 2.25
C ASP A 62 -0.75 -15.32 2.54
N PRO A 63 -1.15 -14.52 3.55
CA PRO A 63 -0.46 -13.28 3.89
C PRO A 63 1.00 -13.54 4.33
N SER A 64 1.32 -14.75 4.81
CA SER A 64 2.67 -15.16 5.21
C SER A 64 3.64 -15.24 4.05
N LYS A 65 3.14 -15.44 2.82
CA LYS A 65 3.97 -15.46 1.60
C LYS A 65 4.28 -14.08 1.04
N ILE A 66 3.54 -13.07 1.50
CA ILE A 66 3.65 -11.70 1.00
C ILE A 66 4.51 -10.85 1.93
N GLY A 67 4.33 -10.99 3.25
CA GLY A 67 5.09 -10.25 4.26
C GLY A 67 6.49 -10.82 4.55
N ALA A 68 7.36 -9.98 5.12
CA ALA A 68 8.74 -10.33 5.44
C ALA A 68 8.92 -11.03 6.82
N LYS A 69 7.87 -11.08 7.66
CA LYS A 69 7.89 -11.73 8.98
C LYS A 69 6.59 -12.51 9.26
N ASN A 70 6.75 -13.63 9.95
CA ASN A 70 5.66 -14.43 10.51
C ASN A 70 4.79 -13.54 11.41
N GLY A 71 3.48 -13.43 11.12
CA GLY A 71 2.55 -12.54 11.80
C GLY A 71 2.03 -11.37 10.96
N THR A 72 2.23 -11.40 9.64
CA THR A 72 1.66 -10.39 8.72
C THR A 72 0.15 -10.52 8.67
N THR A 73 -0.58 -9.46 9.05
CA THR A 73 -2.05 -9.44 8.96
C THR A 73 -2.50 -9.31 7.50
N PRO A 74 -3.71 -9.79 7.15
CA PRO A 74 -4.29 -9.60 5.81
C PRO A 74 -4.25 -8.16 5.30
N GLU A 75 -4.46 -7.18 6.18
CA GLU A 75 -4.44 -5.76 5.87
C GLU A 75 -3.03 -5.28 5.50
N THR A 76 -2.02 -5.67 6.29
CA THR A 76 -0.62 -5.33 6.00
C THR A 76 -0.16 -6.01 4.72
N ALA A 77 -0.56 -7.26 4.47
CA ALA A 77 -0.27 -7.96 3.23
C ALA A 77 -0.89 -7.26 2.01
N ALA A 78 -2.13 -6.76 2.14
CA ALA A 78 -2.78 -5.98 1.08
C ALA A 78 -2.03 -4.69 0.75
N TRP A 79 -1.59 -3.92 1.75
CA TRP A 79 -0.76 -2.73 1.51
C TRP A 79 0.61 -3.04 0.91
N ILE A 80 1.24 -4.16 1.28
CA ILE A 80 2.49 -4.61 0.66
C ILE A 80 2.27 -4.92 -0.83
N MET A 81 1.13 -5.53 -1.19
CA MET A 81 0.78 -5.79 -2.59
C MET A 81 0.59 -4.49 -3.37
N VAL A 82 -0.08 -3.49 -2.78
CA VAL A 82 -0.21 -2.15 -3.39
C VAL A 82 1.17 -1.53 -3.61
N ALA A 83 2.04 -1.53 -2.60
CA ALA A 83 3.39 -0.98 -2.72
C ALA A 83 4.19 -1.67 -3.82
N ARG A 84 4.14 -3.01 -3.92
CA ARG A 84 4.77 -3.78 -5.00
C ARG A 84 4.20 -3.43 -6.37
N ALA A 85 2.89 -3.26 -6.48
CA ALA A 85 2.24 -2.88 -7.75
C ALA A 85 2.69 -1.49 -8.21
N VAL A 86 2.77 -0.51 -7.30
CA VAL A 86 3.24 0.85 -7.61
C VAL A 86 4.74 0.84 -7.97
N LEU A 87 5.57 0.07 -7.26
CA LEU A 87 7.00 -0.13 -7.59
C LEU A 87 7.18 -0.76 -8.99
N ASN A 88 6.39 -1.78 -9.32
CA ASN A 88 6.45 -2.41 -10.64
C ASN A 88 5.94 -1.46 -11.74
N LEU A 89 4.97 -0.58 -11.43
CA LEU A 89 4.48 0.42 -12.37
C LEU A 89 5.57 1.46 -12.69
N ASP A 90 6.37 1.89 -11.71
CA ASP A 90 7.52 2.77 -11.93
C ASP A 90 8.54 2.17 -12.90
N GLU A 91 8.85 0.88 -12.76
CA GLU A 91 9.75 0.17 -13.70
C GLU A 91 9.16 0.04 -15.11
N ALA A 92 7.84 -0.16 -15.24
CA ALA A 92 7.16 -0.27 -16.53
C ALA A 92 7.06 1.07 -17.26
N VAL A 93 6.88 2.17 -16.53
CA VAL A 93 6.79 3.53 -17.11
C VAL A 93 8.16 4.10 -17.45
N THR A 94 9.21 3.77 -16.69
CA THR A 94 10.55 4.36 -16.86
C THR A 94 11.39 3.68 -17.96
N LYS A 95 11.01 2.47 -18.40
CA LYS A 95 11.68 1.74 -19.50
C LYS A 95 10.89 1.71 -20.81
N GLY A 96 9.89 2.58 -20.96
CA GLY A 96 9.16 2.79 -22.22
C GLY A 96 10.01 3.44 -23.30
#